data_AF-A0A7V9LE25-F1
#
_entry.id   AF-A0A7V9LE25-F1
#
_cell.length_a   1.000
_cell.length_b   1.000
_cell.length_c   1.000
_cell.angle_alpha   90.00
_cell.angle_beta   90.00
_cell.angle_gamma   90.00
#
_symmetry.space_group_name_H-M   'P 1'
#
loop_
_entity.id
_entity.type
_entity.pdbx_description
1 polymer ?
#
loop_
_entity_poly.entity_id
_entity_poly.type
_entity_poly.pdbx_seq_one_letter_code
_entity_poly.pdbx_strand_id
1 'polypeptide(L)'
;MLVRAFVCPKCGASRETLEGALIITCVYCGGIIGIDTRHYWDPVKLAAGLDEGIRRSVRPTVFEARQKALGAVIYEAATRRDRARWRCASEEMYTLTAVNDPSQLGAMTVRDWVATGVAMAEAQEFDPAVKQLATDLAMSSVALQTTTDPIAAAREILEAGRRYARAFAALPEAALAMRDGGVEGYAIMMARNYVAGYEGTLGVGVAKRIYAEVFGDRITADARCKKCGAEIAGDLERCAFCGAVSEVRVDDPWLVSNLANWELVAHELVRKGQLDTIDPVRALLGFLRSHRERVAPEHLLEFVRRAIPWVSRERLHEGLAHWALMDDQLELIETLQR
;
A
#
# COMPACT_ATOMS: atom_id res chain seq x y z
N MET A 1 -8.07 2.81 -35.98
CA MET A 1 -7.07 1.75 -35.89
C MET A 1 -5.70 2.40 -35.94
N LEU A 2 -4.90 2.34 -34.87
CA LEU A 2 -3.44 2.54 -34.92
C LEU A 2 -2.83 1.63 -33.84
N VAL A 3 -3.08 0.33 -34.03
CA VAL A 3 -2.37 -0.76 -33.36
C VAL A 3 -1.30 -1.20 -34.36
N ARG A 4 -0.02 -1.21 -33.94
CA ARG A 4 1.10 -1.69 -34.76
C ARG A 4 1.54 -3.07 -34.31
N ALA A 5 1.89 -3.89 -35.29
CA ALA A 5 2.58 -5.15 -35.02
C ALA A 5 4.05 -4.87 -34.66
N PHE A 6 4.58 -5.63 -33.72
CA PHE A 6 6.01 -5.66 -33.41
C PHE A 6 6.43 -7.09 -33.02
N VAL A 7 7.73 -7.36 -33.09
CA VAL A 7 8.32 -8.65 -32.72
C VAL A 7 9.20 -8.46 -31.50
N CYS A 8 9.02 -9.29 -30.47
CA CYS A 8 9.86 -9.26 -29.29
C CYS A 8 11.33 -9.53 -29.65
N PRO A 9 12.28 -8.64 -29.34
CA PRO A 9 13.69 -8.80 -29.72
C PRO A 9 14.39 -9.97 -29.01
N LYS A 10 13.82 -10.48 -27.90
CA LYS A 10 14.39 -11.61 -27.14
C LYS A 10 13.84 -12.97 -27.58
N CYS A 11 12.52 -13.11 -27.70
CA CYS A 11 11.89 -14.41 -27.96
C CYS A 11 11.28 -14.56 -29.36
N GLY A 12 11.30 -13.51 -30.19
CA GLY A 12 10.76 -13.57 -31.55
C GLY A 12 9.22 -13.60 -31.64
N ALA A 13 8.51 -13.53 -30.51
CA ALA A 13 7.05 -13.55 -30.52
C ALA A 13 6.46 -12.28 -31.17
N SER A 14 5.49 -12.47 -32.06
CA SER A 14 4.70 -11.38 -32.65
C SER A 14 3.67 -10.85 -31.67
N ARG A 15 3.46 -9.54 -31.70
CA ARG A 15 2.63 -8.81 -30.74
C ARG A 15 2.06 -7.55 -31.37
N GLU A 16 1.01 -7.05 -30.75
CA GLU A 16 0.33 -5.82 -31.11
C GLU A 16 0.47 -4.80 -29.98
N THR A 17 0.59 -3.52 -30.33
CA THR A 17 0.66 -2.41 -29.37
C THR A 17 0.12 -1.13 -29.99
N LEU A 18 -0.17 -0.10 -29.19
CA LEU A 18 -0.52 1.22 -29.72
C LEU A 18 0.66 1.85 -30.48
N GLU A 19 0.38 2.61 -31.53
CA GLU A 19 1.44 3.29 -32.30
C GLU A 19 2.32 4.22 -31.45
N GLY A 20 1.74 4.91 -30.47
CA GLY A 20 2.47 5.78 -29.54
C GLY A 20 2.93 5.11 -28.25
N ALA A 21 2.93 3.77 -28.17
CA ALA A 21 3.33 3.07 -26.95
C ALA A 21 4.80 3.33 -26.60
N LEU A 22 5.09 3.58 -25.33
CA LEU A 22 6.46 3.82 -24.86
C LEU A 22 7.16 2.51 -24.54
N ILE A 23 6.52 1.72 -23.67
CA ILE A 23 7.02 0.43 -23.20
C ILE A 23 5.88 -0.56 -23.12
N ILE A 24 6.21 -1.84 -23.21
CA ILE A 24 5.24 -2.93 -23.09
C ILE A 24 5.89 -4.16 -22.49
N THR A 25 5.07 -5.03 -21.91
CA THR A 25 5.51 -6.32 -21.39
C THR A 25 5.28 -7.41 -22.43
N CYS A 26 6.30 -8.21 -22.73
CA CYS A 26 6.12 -9.40 -23.54
C CYS A 26 5.44 -10.51 -22.72
N VAL A 27 4.24 -10.91 -23.11
CA VAL A 27 3.49 -11.97 -22.41
C VAL A 27 4.15 -13.35 -22.44
N TYR A 28 5.13 -13.56 -23.33
CA TYR A 28 5.82 -14.84 -23.44
C TYR A 28 7.05 -14.90 -22.53
N CYS A 29 8.01 -13.99 -22.72
CA CYS A 29 9.26 -13.98 -21.97
C CYS A 29 9.26 -13.05 -20.74
N GLY A 30 8.20 -12.27 -20.56
CA GLY A 30 8.01 -11.32 -19.45
C GLY A 30 8.84 -10.05 -19.54
N GLY A 31 9.72 -9.91 -20.54
CA GLY A 31 10.59 -8.74 -20.64
C GLY A 31 9.85 -7.47 -21.04
N ILE A 32 10.34 -6.35 -20.52
CA ILE A 32 9.85 -5.02 -20.86
C ILE A 32 10.62 -4.54 -22.08
N ILE A 33 9.91 -4.01 -23.06
CA ILE A 33 10.47 -3.62 -24.35
C ILE A 33 10.15 -2.15 -24.59
N GLY A 34 11.19 -1.37 -24.84
CA GLY A 34 11.06 0.00 -25.32
C GLY A 34 10.69 -0.05 -26.79
N ILE A 35 9.53 0.50 -27.12
CA ILE A 35 8.96 0.28 -28.45
C ILE A 35 9.77 1.00 -29.54
N ASP A 36 10.18 2.24 -29.30
CA ASP A 36 10.96 3.01 -30.28
C ASP A 36 12.47 2.77 -30.15
N THR A 37 12.95 2.48 -28.93
CA THR A 37 14.37 2.19 -28.69
C THR A 37 14.74 0.74 -29.02
N ARG A 38 13.74 -0.15 -29.12
CA ARG A 38 13.88 -1.62 -29.14
C ARG A 38 14.72 -2.18 -27.99
N HIS A 39 14.93 -1.37 -26.95
CA HIS A 39 15.72 -1.78 -25.82
C HIS A 39 14.93 -2.81 -25.02
N TYR A 40 15.63 -3.83 -24.54
CA TYR A 40 15.06 -4.92 -23.77
C TYR A 40 15.54 -4.81 -22.34
N TRP A 41 14.62 -4.85 -21.39
CA TRP A 41 14.92 -4.90 -19.97
C TRP A 41 14.51 -6.24 -19.37
N ASP A 42 15.42 -6.77 -18.55
CA ASP A 42 15.19 -8.07 -17.91
C ASP A 42 14.20 -7.92 -16.74
N PRO A 43 13.08 -8.65 -16.76
CA PRO A 43 12.04 -8.51 -15.74
C PRO A 43 12.52 -8.92 -14.34
N VAL A 44 13.52 -9.80 -14.23
CA VAL A 44 14.10 -10.22 -12.94
C VAL A 44 14.91 -9.09 -12.32
N LYS A 45 15.65 -8.33 -13.15
CA LYS A 45 16.44 -7.18 -12.69
C LYS A 45 15.56 -6.00 -12.26
N LEU A 46 14.42 -5.82 -12.93
CA LEU A 46 13.45 -4.79 -12.57
C LEU A 46 12.77 -5.06 -11.22
N ALA A 47 12.32 -6.30 -11.00
CA ALA A 47 11.69 -6.69 -9.73
C ALA A 47 12.63 -6.56 -8.53
N ALA A 48 13.94 -6.71 -8.75
CA ALA A 48 14.97 -6.51 -7.73
C ALA A 48 15.34 -5.03 -7.49
N GLY A 49 14.72 -4.07 -8.22
CA GLY A 49 15.08 -2.65 -8.15
C GLY A 49 16.47 -2.33 -8.70
N LEU A 50 17.10 -3.27 -9.40
CA LEU A 50 18.48 -3.19 -9.88
C LEU A 50 18.59 -2.54 -11.27
N ASP A 51 17.46 -2.25 -11.93
CA ASP A 51 17.42 -1.64 -13.26
C ASP A 51 16.88 -0.21 -13.22
N GLU A 52 17.70 0.70 -12.69
CA GLU A 52 17.48 2.14 -12.74
C GLU A 52 17.46 2.68 -14.20
N GLY A 53 17.86 1.84 -15.17
CA GLY A 53 17.91 2.15 -16.58
C GLY A 53 16.56 2.50 -17.19
N ILE A 54 15.44 1.86 -16.78
CA ILE A 54 14.12 2.19 -17.35
C ILE A 54 13.66 3.58 -16.90
N ARG A 55 13.77 3.88 -15.60
CA ARG A 55 13.41 5.19 -15.05
C ARG A 55 14.31 6.32 -15.57
N ARG A 56 15.55 6.02 -15.94
CA ARG A 56 16.46 6.96 -16.61
C ARG A 56 16.17 7.11 -18.10
N SER A 57 15.65 6.06 -18.75
CA SER A 57 15.35 6.05 -20.20
C SER A 57 14.06 6.80 -20.56
N VAL A 58 13.12 6.89 -19.62
CA VAL A 58 11.87 7.63 -19.80
C VAL A 58 11.71 8.57 -18.60
N ARG A 59 11.66 9.88 -18.84
CA ARG A 59 11.54 10.87 -17.74
C ARG A 59 10.23 10.66 -16.97
N PRO A 60 10.18 10.83 -15.64
CA PRO A 60 8.96 10.68 -14.84
C PRO A 60 7.76 11.48 -15.38
N THR A 61 7.99 12.70 -15.84
CA THR A 61 6.95 13.55 -16.45
C THR A 61 6.37 12.98 -17.74
N VAL A 62 7.14 12.18 -18.48
CA VAL A 62 6.70 11.48 -19.69
C VAL A 62 5.88 10.24 -19.33
N PHE A 63 6.24 9.54 -18.25
CA PHE A 63 5.42 8.44 -17.71
C PHE A 63 4.03 8.92 -17.29
N GLU A 64 3.95 9.97 -16.48
CA GLU A 64 2.69 10.52 -15.99
C GLU A 64 1.80 11.05 -17.13
N ALA A 65 2.39 11.80 -18.07
CA ALA A 65 1.69 12.29 -19.25
C ALA A 65 1.15 11.13 -20.10
N ARG A 66 1.94 10.05 -20.26
CA ARG A 66 1.51 8.86 -21.00
C ARG A 66 0.39 8.11 -20.28
N GLN A 67 0.49 7.91 -18.97
CA GLN A 67 -0.59 7.28 -18.19
C GLN A 67 -1.90 8.07 -18.34
N LYS A 68 -1.85 9.41 -18.25
CA LYS A 68 -3.04 10.24 -18.49
C LYS A 68 -3.61 10.06 -19.90
N ALA A 69 -2.75 10.03 -20.93
CA ALA A 69 -3.17 9.81 -22.31
C ALA A 69 -3.80 8.41 -22.52
N LEU A 70 -3.22 7.38 -21.90
CA LEU A 70 -3.75 6.01 -21.93
C LEU A 70 -5.13 5.93 -21.27
N GLY A 71 -5.35 6.65 -20.16
CA GLY A 71 -6.68 6.74 -19.54
C GLY A 71 -7.75 7.21 -20.52
N ALA A 72 -7.45 8.23 -21.34
CA ALA A 72 -8.37 8.69 -22.38
C ALA A 72 -8.59 7.64 -23.49
N VAL A 73 -7.55 6.93 -23.91
CA VAL A 73 -7.65 5.86 -24.92
C VAL A 73 -8.47 4.68 -24.41
N ILE A 74 -8.25 4.26 -23.16
CA ILE A 74 -9.01 3.19 -22.50
C ILE A 74 -10.49 3.55 -22.46
N TYR A 75 -10.81 4.77 -22.02
CA TYR A 75 -12.19 5.26 -21.97
C TYR A 75 -12.87 5.30 -23.35
N GLU A 76 -12.18 5.85 -24.36
CA GLU A 76 -12.68 5.91 -25.74
C GLU A 76 -12.93 4.50 -26.30
N ALA A 77 -11.99 3.58 -26.10
CA ALA A 77 -12.08 2.20 -26.56
C ALA A 77 -13.21 1.44 -25.86
N ALA A 78 -13.39 1.61 -24.55
CA ALA A 78 -14.50 1.03 -23.80
C ALA A 78 -15.85 1.51 -24.33
N THR A 79 -15.99 2.83 -24.53
CA THR A 79 -17.22 3.45 -25.06
C THR A 79 -17.58 2.91 -26.45
N ARG A 80 -16.58 2.70 -27.30
CA ARG A 80 -16.77 2.14 -28.65
C ARG A 80 -16.82 0.62 -28.70
N ARG A 81 -16.71 -0.06 -27.57
CA ARG A 81 -16.59 -1.52 -27.46
C ARG A 81 -15.40 -2.10 -28.27
N ASP A 82 -14.35 -1.31 -28.47
CA ASP A 82 -13.12 -1.74 -29.16
C ASP A 82 -12.19 -2.46 -28.19
N ARG A 83 -12.46 -3.76 -28.00
CA ARG A 83 -11.76 -4.62 -27.05
C ARG A 83 -10.26 -4.74 -27.32
N ALA A 84 -9.85 -4.80 -28.58
CA ALA A 84 -8.44 -4.96 -28.96
C ALA A 84 -7.62 -3.70 -28.63
N ARG A 85 -8.15 -2.53 -28.97
CA ARG A 85 -7.50 -1.25 -28.61
C ARG A 85 -7.48 -1.03 -27.11
N TRP A 86 -8.56 -1.39 -26.42
CA TRP A 86 -8.62 -1.34 -24.95
C TRP A 86 -7.54 -2.22 -24.33
N ARG A 87 -7.37 -3.48 -24.77
CA ARG A 87 -6.33 -4.39 -24.27
C ARG A 87 -4.93 -3.81 -24.45
N CYS A 88 -4.59 -3.31 -25.64
CA CYS A 88 -3.27 -2.73 -25.90
C CYS A 88 -2.98 -1.54 -24.96
N ALA A 89 -3.97 -0.67 -24.74
CA ALA A 89 -3.82 0.48 -23.85
C ALA A 89 -3.68 0.07 -22.38
N SER A 90 -4.46 -0.92 -21.94
CA SER A 90 -4.40 -1.46 -20.58
C SER A 90 -3.08 -2.18 -20.31
N GLU A 91 -2.58 -3.00 -21.24
CA GLU A 91 -1.27 -3.66 -21.10
C GLU A 91 -0.13 -2.65 -20.90
N GLU A 92 -0.13 -1.56 -21.68
CA GLU A 92 0.84 -0.48 -21.52
C GLU A 92 0.66 0.21 -20.16
N MET A 93 -0.57 0.54 -19.76
CA MET A 93 -0.86 1.18 -18.47
C MET A 93 -0.33 0.34 -17.30
N TYR A 94 -0.65 -0.94 -17.24
CA TYR A 94 -0.18 -1.84 -16.17
C TYR A 94 1.34 -2.00 -16.20
N THR A 95 1.96 -2.03 -17.38
CA THR A 95 3.42 -2.07 -17.52
C THR A 95 4.07 -0.79 -16.96
N LEU A 96 3.54 0.40 -17.31
CA LEU A 96 4.03 1.68 -16.81
C LEU A 96 3.90 1.75 -15.28
N THR A 97 2.78 1.31 -14.72
CA THR A 97 2.55 1.27 -13.27
C THR A 97 3.57 0.37 -12.57
N ALA A 98 3.80 -0.84 -13.10
CA ALA A 98 4.78 -1.77 -12.56
C ALA A 98 6.23 -1.22 -12.58
N VAL A 99 6.57 -0.44 -13.60
CA VAL A 99 7.90 0.19 -13.73
C VAL A 99 8.03 1.41 -12.81
N ASN A 100 6.98 2.23 -12.72
CA ASN A 100 6.98 3.43 -11.90
C ASN A 100 7.01 3.07 -10.41
N ASP A 101 6.18 2.11 -10.01
CA ASP A 101 6.10 1.63 -8.63
C ASP A 101 6.14 0.08 -8.58
N PRO A 102 7.35 -0.52 -8.59
CA PRO A 102 7.51 -1.97 -8.50
C PRO A 102 6.96 -2.57 -7.21
N SER A 103 6.74 -1.78 -6.15
CA SER A 103 6.19 -2.29 -4.89
C SER A 103 4.76 -2.84 -5.06
N GLN A 104 4.03 -2.34 -6.07
CA GLN A 104 2.69 -2.82 -6.44
C GLN A 104 2.68 -4.29 -6.88
N LEU A 105 3.80 -4.78 -7.44
CA LEU A 105 3.91 -6.16 -7.93
C LEU A 105 3.77 -7.20 -6.80
N GLY A 106 4.12 -6.83 -5.57
CA GLY A 106 4.26 -7.78 -4.47
C GLY A 106 5.20 -8.93 -4.85
N ALA A 107 4.70 -10.17 -4.78
CA ALA A 107 5.46 -11.38 -5.15
C ALA A 107 5.31 -11.78 -6.63
N MET A 108 4.56 -11.02 -7.43
CA MET A 108 4.29 -11.37 -8.83
C MET A 108 5.42 -10.92 -9.75
N THR A 109 5.63 -11.65 -10.85
CA THR A 109 6.43 -11.11 -11.95
C THR A 109 5.65 -10.00 -12.67
N VAL A 110 6.35 -9.06 -13.33
CA VAL A 110 5.70 -8.01 -14.13
C VAL A 110 4.73 -8.60 -15.16
N ARG A 111 5.13 -9.69 -15.81
CA ARG A 111 4.30 -10.42 -16.76
C ARG A 111 2.98 -10.88 -16.15
N ASP A 112 3.06 -11.56 -15.01
CA ASP A 112 1.90 -12.13 -14.35
C ASP A 112 1.01 -11.01 -13.79
N TRP A 113 1.60 -9.93 -13.28
CA TRP A 113 0.89 -8.73 -12.84
C TRP A 113 0.09 -8.08 -13.97
N VAL A 114 0.73 -7.83 -15.12
CA VAL A 114 0.08 -7.23 -16.29
C VAL A 114 -1.02 -8.15 -16.82
N ALA A 115 -0.73 -9.45 -16.99
CA ALA A 115 -1.71 -10.41 -17.51
C ALA A 115 -2.93 -10.52 -16.59
N THR A 116 -2.72 -10.62 -15.28
CA THR A 116 -3.80 -10.70 -14.29
C THR A 116 -4.61 -9.41 -14.27
N GLY A 117 -3.95 -8.26 -14.16
CA GLY A 117 -4.59 -6.95 -14.09
C GLY A 117 -5.44 -6.65 -15.32
N VAL A 118 -4.90 -6.90 -16.52
CA VAL A 118 -5.61 -6.70 -17.78
C VAL A 118 -6.81 -7.65 -17.89
N ALA A 119 -6.66 -8.93 -17.57
CA ALA A 119 -7.76 -9.90 -17.64
C ALA A 119 -8.93 -9.53 -16.71
N MET A 120 -8.62 -9.14 -15.47
CA MET A 120 -9.64 -8.74 -14.48
C MET A 120 -10.34 -7.44 -14.88
N ALA A 121 -9.56 -6.42 -15.26
CA ALA A 121 -10.12 -5.14 -15.69
C ALA A 121 -10.94 -5.28 -16.99
N GLU A 122 -10.54 -6.17 -17.89
CA GLU A 122 -11.29 -6.44 -19.10
C GLU A 122 -12.63 -7.12 -18.81
N ALA A 123 -12.63 -8.14 -17.95
CA ALA A 123 -13.86 -8.81 -17.54
C ALA A 123 -14.82 -7.79 -16.89
N GLN A 124 -14.31 -6.93 -16.00
CA GLN A 124 -15.12 -5.89 -15.38
C GLN A 124 -15.69 -4.86 -16.39
N GLU A 125 -14.96 -4.54 -17.46
CA GLU A 125 -15.42 -3.57 -18.45
C GLU A 125 -16.42 -4.17 -19.46
N PHE A 126 -16.14 -5.37 -19.97
CA PHE A 126 -16.83 -5.94 -21.12
C PHE A 126 -17.80 -7.08 -20.79
N ASP A 127 -17.70 -7.72 -19.63
CA ASP A 127 -18.67 -8.73 -19.18
C ASP A 127 -19.75 -8.06 -18.30
N PRO A 128 -21.02 -7.97 -18.78
CA PRO A 128 -22.09 -7.36 -18.01
C PRO A 128 -22.34 -8.02 -16.66
N ALA A 129 -22.13 -9.34 -16.54
CA ALA A 129 -22.36 -10.05 -15.29
C ALA A 129 -21.29 -9.69 -14.25
N VAL A 130 -20.01 -9.63 -14.65
CA VAL A 130 -18.91 -9.19 -13.78
C VAL A 130 -19.08 -7.72 -13.40
N LYS A 131 -19.48 -6.88 -14.35
CA LYS A 131 -19.77 -5.47 -14.10
C LYS A 131 -20.88 -5.27 -13.07
N GLN A 132 -21.97 -6.04 -13.18
CA GLN A 132 -23.06 -6.00 -12.20
C GLN A 132 -22.58 -6.42 -10.81
N LEU A 133 -21.77 -7.49 -10.72
CA LEU A 133 -21.21 -7.93 -9.43
C LEU A 133 -20.31 -6.86 -8.79
N ALA A 134 -19.52 -6.14 -9.58
CA ALA A 134 -18.73 -5.00 -9.09
C ALA A 134 -19.63 -3.87 -8.57
N THR A 135 -20.72 -3.56 -9.28
CA THR A 135 -21.73 -2.59 -8.83
C THR A 135 -22.40 -3.04 -7.53
N ASP A 136 -22.81 -4.30 -7.42
CA ASP A 136 -23.44 -4.84 -6.21
C ASP A 136 -22.50 -4.74 -5.00
N LEU A 137 -21.21 -5.05 -5.19
CA LEU A 137 -20.19 -4.91 -4.16
C LEU A 137 -20.04 -3.44 -3.73
N ALA A 138 -19.90 -2.50 -4.67
CA ALA A 138 -19.80 -1.07 -4.35
C ALA A 138 -21.07 -0.54 -3.67
N MET A 139 -22.25 -0.99 -4.08
CA MET A 139 -23.52 -0.58 -3.47
C MET A 139 -23.68 -1.16 -2.06
N SER A 140 -23.22 -2.38 -1.81
CA SER A 140 -23.24 -2.98 -0.46
C SER A 140 -22.41 -2.17 0.54
N SER A 141 -21.35 -1.47 0.09
CA SER A 141 -20.54 -0.64 0.98
C SER A 141 -21.23 0.65 1.41
N VAL A 142 -22.21 1.14 0.65
CA VAL A 142 -23.02 2.32 1.03
C VAL A 142 -23.85 2.05 2.27
N ALA A 143 -24.26 0.78 2.50
CA ALA A 143 -25.01 0.40 3.68
C ALA A 143 -24.25 0.69 4.98
N LEU A 144 -22.91 0.65 4.98
CA LEU A 144 -22.08 1.00 6.15
C LEU A 144 -22.28 2.43 6.64
N GLN A 145 -22.70 3.35 5.77
CA GLN A 145 -22.89 4.76 6.13
C GLN A 145 -24.27 5.05 6.73
N THR A 146 -25.24 4.16 6.51
CA THR A 146 -26.66 4.44 6.79
C THR A 146 -27.32 3.41 7.68
N THR A 147 -26.66 2.26 7.91
CA THR A 147 -27.17 1.17 8.73
C THR A 147 -27.08 1.44 10.23
N THR A 148 -28.02 0.86 10.97
CA THR A 148 -27.94 0.73 12.44
C THR A 148 -27.20 -0.55 12.89
N ASP A 149 -26.97 -1.49 11.96
CA ASP A 149 -26.20 -2.71 12.18
C ASP A 149 -25.01 -2.78 11.19
N PRO A 150 -23.85 -2.21 11.58
CA PRO A 150 -22.65 -2.20 10.75
C PRO A 150 -22.00 -3.58 10.60
N ILE A 151 -22.29 -4.53 11.50
CA ILE A 151 -21.77 -5.91 11.41
C ILE A 151 -22.51 -6.69 10.33
N ALA A 152 -23.85 -6.58 10.29
CA ALA A 152 -24.66 -7.16 9.23
C ALA A 152 -24.26 -6.59 7.85
N ALA A 153 -24.09 -5.28 7.73
CA ALA A 153 -23.65 -4.64 6.49
C ALA A 153 -22.26 -5.14 6.05
N ALA A 154 -21.30 -5.29 6.97
CA ALA A 154 -19.99 -5.83 6.64
C ALA A 154 -20.05 -7.30 6.16
N ARG A 155 -20.97 -8.12 6.68
CA ARG A 155 -21.21 -9.49 6.19
C ARG A 155 -21.77 -9.49 4.77
N GLU A 156 -22.67 -8.56 4.45
CA GLU A 156 -23.21 -8.40 3.10
C GLU A 156 -22.14 -8.01 2.09
N ILE A 157 -21.23 -7.09 2.48
CA ILE A 157 -20.07 -6.72 1.67
C ILE A 157 -19.18 -7.93 1.42
N LEU A 158 -18.88 -8.73 2.46
CA LEU A 158 -18.08 -9.94 2.31
C LEU A 158 -18.73 -10.93 1.34
N GLU A 159 -20.04 -11.13 1.45
CA GLU A 159 -20.76 -12.03 0.56
C GLU A 159 -20.82 -11.52 -0.89
N ALA A 160 -20.99 -10.21 -1.10
CA ALA A 160 -20.84 -9.60 -2.41
C ALA A 160 -19.42 -9.77 -2.96
N GLY A 161 -18.41 -9.60 -2.10
CA GLY A 161 -17.00 -9.83 -2.41
C GLY A 161 -16.72 -11.28 -2.84
N ARG A 162 -17.35 -12.28 -2.19
CA ARG A 162 -17.24 -13.70 -2.57
C ARG A 162 -17.84 -13.96 -3.95
N ARG A 163 -19.03 -13.42 -4.24
CA ARG A 163 -19.64 -13.56 -5.58
C ARG A 163 -18.74 -12.95 -6.65
N TYR A 164 -18.20 -11.76 -6.39
CA TYR A 164 -17.29 -11.08 -7.31
C TYR A 164 -15.97 -11.84 -7.50
N ALA A 165 -15.36 -12.32 -6.41
CA ALA A 165 -14.14 -13.13 -6.46
C ALA A 165 -14.32 -14.44 -7.26
N ARG A 166 -15.45 -15.13 -7.11
CA ARG A 166 -15.73 -16.36 -7.88
C ARG A 166 -15.81 -16.11 -9.38
N ALA A 167 -16.28 -14.95 -9.81
CA ALA A 167 -16.35 -14.60 -11.22
C ALA A 167 -14.95 -14.53 -11.85
N PHE A 168 -13.96 -14.02 -11.11
CA PHE A 168 -12.57 -13.99 -11.57
C PHE A 168 -11.83 -15.31 -11.42
N ALA A 169 -12.18 -16.15 -10.43
CA ALA A 169 -11.57 -17.48 -10.29
C ALA A 169 -11.78 -18.38 -11.52
N ALA A 170 -12.79 -18.08 -12.34
CA ALA A 170 -13.04 -18.74 -13.61
C ALA A 170 -12.10 -18.28 -14.75
N LEU A 171 -11.34 -17.19 -14.57
CA LEU A 171 -10.37 -16.69 -15.54
C LEU A 171 -8.99 -17.30 -15.27
N PRO A 172 -8.39 -18.03 -16.23
CA PRO A 172 -7.08 -18.68 -16.05
C PRO A 172 -5.98 -17.69 -15.61
N GLU A 173 -6.00 -16.48 -16.14
CA GLU A 173 -5.03 -15.43 -15.87
C GLU A 173 -5.24 -14.78 -14.49
N ALA A 174 -6.48 -14.73 -13.96
CA ALA A 174 -6.77 -14.10 -12.68
C ALA A 174 -6.54 -15.04 -11.48
N ALA A 175 -6.39 -16.35 -11.72
CA ALA A 175 -6.08 -17.33 -10.68
C ALA A 175 -4.79 -17.01 -9.91
N LEU A 176 -3.84 -16.29 -10.53
CA LEU A 176 -2.59 -15.85 -9.89
C LEU A 176 -2.82 -14.81 -8.79
N ALA A 177 -3.76 -13.88 -8.97
CA ALA A 177 -4.14 -12.91 -7.93
C ALA A 177 -4.81 -13.57 -6.72
N MET A 178 -5.25 -14.83 -6.87
CA MET A 178 -5.95 -15.60 -5.83
C MET A 178 -5.08 -16.71 -5.23
N ARG A 179 -3.77 -16.76 -5.53
CA ARG A 179 -2.89 -17.83 -5.03
C ARG A 179 -2.86 -17.93 -3.51
N ASP A 180 -2.83 -16.79 -2.83
CA ASP A 180 -2.75 -16.72 -1.38
C ASP A 180 -4.16 -16.53 -0.79
N GLY A 181 -4.71 -17.57 -0.16
CA GLY A 181 -6.04 -17.55 0.45
C GLY A 181 -7.20 -17.84 -0.52
N GLY A 182 -6.94 -17.99 -1.82
CA GLY A 182 -7.97 -18.37 -2.79
C GLY A 182 -9.01 -17.28 -3.01
N VAL A 183 -10.20 -17.72 -3.45
CA VAL A 183 -11.40 -16.89 -3.57
C VAL A 183 -11.74 -16.19 -2.25
N GLU A 184 -11.61 -16.90 -1.14
CA GLU A 184 -11.99 -16.38 0.18
C GLU A 184 -11.03 -15.27 0.64
N GLY A 185 -9.72 -15.47 0.52
CA GLY A 185 -8.72 -14.46 0.84
C GLY A 185 -8.90 -13.19 0.00
N TYR A 186 -9.19 -13.34 -1.30
CA TYR A 186 -9.46 -12.22 -2.19
C TYR A 186 -10.77 -11.49 -1.82
N ALA A 187 -11.84 -12.22 -1.50
CA ALA A 187 -13.10 -11.65 -1.05
C ALA A 187 -12.96 -10.86 0.26
N ILE A 188 -12.24 -11.43 1.24
CA ILE A 188 -11.93 -10.77 2.51
C ILE A 188 -11.12 -9.49 2.26
N MET A 189 -10.06 -9.56 1.43
CA MET A 189 -9.25 -8.38 1.09
C MET A 189 -10.10 -7.24 0.50
N MET A 190 -11.00 -7.55 -0.44
CA MET A 190 -11.87 -6.53 -1.03
C MET A 190 -12.83 -5.94 0.01
N ALA A 191 -13.52 -6.79 0.78
CA ALA A 191 -14.46 -6.34 1.80
C ALA A 191 -13.79 -5.46 2.86
N ARG A 192 -12.56 -5.80 3.24
CA ARG A 192 -11.73 -5.00 4.14
C ARG A 192 -11.40 -3.64 3.57
N ASN A 193 -10.99 -3.56 2.31
CA ASN A 193 -10.69 -2.26 1.68
C ASN A 193 -11.91 -1.33 1.67
N TYR A 194 -13.11 -1.87 1.48
CA TYR A 194 -14.35 -1.10 1.63
C TYR A 194 -14.55 -0.64 3.07
N VAL A 195 -14.49 -1.53 4.06
CA VAL A 195 -14.64 -1.17 5.49
C VAL A 195 -13.61 -0.14 5.92
N ALA A 196 -12.36 -0.29 5.50
CA ALA A 196 -11.24 0.62 5.79
C ALA A 196 -11.57 2.06 5.34
N GLY A 197 -12.20 2.21 4.17
CA GLY A 197 -12.63 3.52 3.66
C GLY A 197 -13.69 4.23 4.52
N TYR A 198 -14.41 3.50 5.38
CA TYR A 198 -15.46 4.04 6.23
C TYR A 198 -15.10 4.10 7.72
N GLU A 199 -13.91 3.66 8.13
CA GLU A 199 -13.50 3.60 9.55
C GLU A 199 -13.73 4.92 10.29
N GLY A 200 -13.39 6.05 9.68
CA GLY A 200 -13.57 7.37 10.29
C GLY A 200 -15.03 7.75 10.57
N THR A 201 -16.00 7.02 10.01
CA THR A 201 -17.45 7.30 10.13
C THR A 201 -18.24 6.22 10.86
N LEU A 202 -17.65 5.03 11.07
CA LEU A 202 -18.35 3.87 11.62
C LEU A 202 -18.60 3.95 13.14
N GLY A 203 -18.08 4.97 13.83
CA GLY A 203 -18.15 5.10 15.27
C GLY A 203 -17.06 4.31 16.00
N VAL A 204 -16.80 4.68 17.26
CA VAL A 204 -15.68 4.16 18.06
C VAL A 204 -15.81 2.64 18.23
N GLY A 205 -14.75 1.90 17.86
CA GLY A 205 -14.66 0.45 18.07
C GLY A 205 -15.45 -0.42 17.10
N VAL A 206 -16.31 0.14 16.26
CA VAL A 206 -17.14 -0.62 15.30
C VAL A 206 -16.28 -1.31 14.23
N ALA A 207 -15.28 -0.62 13.68
CA ALA A 207 -14.36 -1.23 12.72
C ALA A 207 -13.60 -2.42 13.32
N LYS A 208 -13.12 -2.30 14.57
CA LYS A 208 -12.46 -3.40 15.30
C LYS A 208 -13.39 -4.60 15.47
N ARG A 209 -14.67 -4.36 15.78
CA ARG A 209 -15.69 -5.42 15.86
C ARG A 209 -15.95 -6.08 14.50
N ILE A 210 -16.05 -5.32 13.41
CA ILE A 210 -16.19 -5.89 12.06
C ILE A 210 -15.01 -6.82 11.75
N TYR A 211 -13.78 -6.37 11.99
CA TYR A 211 -12.58 -7.16 11.71
C TYR A 211 -12.55 -8.48 12.50
N ALA A 212 -12.88 -8.44 13.77
CA ALA A 212 -12.94 -9.65 14.59
C ALA A 212 -14.13 -10.56 14.25
N GLU A 213 -15.35 -10.01 14.18
CA GLU A 213 -16.59 -10.79 14.07
C GLU A 213 -16.92 -11.23 12.64
N VAL A 214 -16.41 -10.52 11.62
CA VAL A 214 -16.72 -10.79 10.19
C VAL A 214 -15.51 -11.36 9.47
N PHE A 215 -14.31 -10.83 9.70
CA PHE A 215 -13.10 -11.29 9.01
C PHE A 215 -12.25 -12.26 9.84
N GLY A 216 -12.58 -12.48 11.11
CA GLY A 216 -11.92 -13.46 11.96
C GLY A 216 -10.58 -13.01 12.53
N ASP A 217 -10.34 -11.70 12.60
CA ASP A 217 -9.13 -11.15 13.22
C ASP A 217 -9.09 -11.51 14.70
N ARG A 218 -7.92 -11.98 15.16
CA ARG A 218 -7.67 -12.22 16.58
C ARG A 218 -7.29 -10.91 17.23
N ILE A 219 -8.26 -10.29 17.92
CA ILE A 219 -8.09 -9.02 18.66
C ILE A 219 -6.84 -9.08 19.56
N THR A 220 -5.73 -8.58 19.05
CA THR A 220 -4.46 -8.37 19.76
C THR A 220 -3.77 -7.14 19.18
N ALA A 221 -2.97 -6.45 19.99
CA ALA A 221 -2.58 -5.06 19.78
C ALA A 221 -2.09 -4.68 18.36
N ASP A 222 -2.79 -3.69 17.79
CA ASP A 222 -2.49 -2.63 16.81
C ASP A 222 -1.61 -2.86 15.55
N ALA A 223 -1.04 -4.03 15.29
CA ALA A 223 -0.29 -4.29 14.06
C ALA A 223 -1.21 -4.81 12.93
N ARG A 224 -1.31 -4.07 11.81
CA ARG A 224 -2.13 -4.44 10.64
C ARG A 224 -1.30 -4.65 9.37
N CYS A 225 -1.70 -5.63 8.57
CA CYS A 225 -1.16 -5.89 7.24
C CYS A 225 -1.42 -4.68 6.33
N LYS A 226 -0.36 -4.08 5.78
CA LYS A 226 -0.46 -2.90 4.91
C LYS A 226 -1.20 -3.15 3.59
N LYS A 227 -1.35 -4.42 3.18
CA LYS A 227 -2.03 -4.80 1.94
C LYS A 227 -3.53 -5.04 2.10
N CYS A 228 -3.95 -5.65 3.22
CA CYS A 228 -5.35 -6.07 3.40
C CYS A 228 -5.98 -5.60 4.72
N GLY A 229 -5.21 -4.97 5.61
CA GLY A 229 -5.67 -4.47 6.90
C GLY A 229 -5.85 -5.54 8.00
N ALA A 230 -5.47 -6.80 7.75
CA ALA A 230 -5.52 -7.89 8.73
C ALA A 230 -4.59 -7.69 9.92
N GLU A 231 -5.06 -7.95 11.13
CA GLU A 231 -4.19 -8.02 12.29
C GLU A 231 -3.12 -9.12 12.10
N ILE A 232 -1.88 -8.81 12.48
CA ILE A 232 -0.71 -9.70 12.40
C ILE A 232 -0.03 -9.76 13.75
N ALA A 233 0.43 -10.93 14.16
CA ALA A 233 0.83 -11.21 15.55
C ALA A 233 2.30 -10.89 15.84
N GLY A 234 3.09 -10.42 14.87
CA GLY A 234 4.52 -10.14 15.08
C GLY A 234 5.16 -9.25 14.02
N ASP A 235 6.45 -8.95 14.25
CA ASP A 235 7.25 -7.93 13.54
C ASP A 235 7.48 -8.24 12.05
N LEU A 236 7.45 -9.52 11.68
CA LEU A 236 7.68 -10.01 10.32
C LEU A 236 6.92 -11.32 10.11
N GLU A 237 5.65 -11.22 9.75
CA GLU A 237 4.79 -12.39 9.54
C GLU A 237 4.13 -12.34 8.16
N ARG A 238 3.97 -13.53 7.57
CA ARG A 238 3.16 -13.72 6.37
C ARG A 238 1.70 -13.62 6.80
N CYS A 239 0.98 -12.60 6.34
CA CYS A 239 -0.42 -12.41 6.67
C CYS A 239 -1.21 -13.69 6.35
N ALA A 240 -1.87 -14.26 7.36
CA ALA A 240 -2.64 -15.50 7.22
C ALA A 240 -3.84 -15.38 6.25
N PHE A 241 -4.24 -14.13 5.93
CA PHE A 241 -5.42 -13.84 5.12
C PHE A 241 -5.09 -13.54 3.66
N CYS A 242 -4.08 -12.71 3.38
CA CYS A 242 -3.73 -12.29 2.01
C CYS A 242 -2.34 -12.74 1.55
N GLY A 243 -1.60 -13.46 2.38
CA GLY A 243 -0.26 -13.98 2.09
C GLY A 243 0.85 -12.94 2.02
N ALA A 244 0.55 -11.64 2.16
CA ALA A 244 1.55 -10.59 2.13
C ALA A 244 2.47 -10.69 3.35
N VAL A 245 3.78 -10.69 3.10
CA VAL A 245 4.76 -10.43 4.16
C VAL A 245 4.71 -8.95 4.45
N SER A 246 4.26 -8.60 5.65
CA SER A 246 4.18 -7.21 6.09
C SER A 246 5.26 -6.98 7.13
N GLU A 247 6.20 -6.09 6.84
CA GLU A 247 7.13 -5.55 7.83
C GLU A 247 6.35 -4.56 8.71
N VAL A 248 6.32 -4.80 10.02
CA VAL A 248 5.67 -3.89 10.98
C VAL A 248 6.61 -2.72 11.23
N ARG A 249 6.56 -1.72 10.34
CA ARG A 249 7.09 -0.39 10.62
C ARG A 249 6.02 0.40 11.36
N VAL A 250 6.36 0.86 12.56
CA VAL A 250 5.51 1.66 13.46
C VAL A 250 4.83 2.79 12.70
N ASP A 251 3.49 2.72 12.61
CA ASP A 251 2.65 3.61 11.80
C ASP A 251 2.32 4.93 12.54
N ASP A 252 3.30 5.55 13.19
CA ASP A 252 3.22 6.97 13.52
C ASP A 252 4.25 7.74 12.66
N PRO A 253 3.82 8.36 11.55
CA PRO A 253 4.69 9.17 10.69
C PRO A 253 5.44 10.27 11.44
N TRP A 254 4.84 10.83 12.51
CA TRP A 254 5.50 11.79 13.36
C TRP A 254 6.62 11.11 14.16
N LEU A 255 6.33 9.97 14.79
CA LEU A 255 7.33 9.19 15.54
C LEU A 255 8.49 8.73 14.64
N VAL A 256 8.21 8.23 13.44
CA VAL A 256 9.23 7.80 12.45
C VAL A 256 10.11 8.97 12.06
N SER A 257 9.52 10.12 11.71
CA SER A 257 10.30 11.30 11.32
C SER A 257 11.13 11.85 12.48
N ASN A 258 10.60 11.83 13.70
CA ASN A 258 11.32 12.36 14.87
C ASN A 258 12.39 11.39 15.38
N LEU A 259 12.20 10.08 15.26
CA LEU A 259 13.27 9.11 15.53
C LEU A 259 14.40 9.24 14.52
N ALA A 260 14.11 9.44 13.23
CA ALA A 260 15.14 9.71 12.22
C ALA A 260 15.90 11.03 12.51
N ASN A 261 15.19 12.09 12.93
CA ASN A 261 15.84 13.34 13.36
C ASN A 261 16.65 13.15 14.64
N TRP A 262 16.17 12.32 15.57
CA TRP A 262 16.88 12.00 16.80
C TRP A 262 18.16 11.23 16.54
N GLU A 263 18.19 10.29 15.59
CA GLU A 263 19.40 9.56 15.21
C GLU A 263 20.54 10.52 14.83
N LEU A 264 20.25 11.58 14.09
CA LEU A 264 21.23 12.62 13.74
C LEU A 264 21.79 13.34 14.98
N VAL A 265 20.92 13.66 15.95
CA VAL A 265 21.31 14.30 17.21
C VAL A 265 22.11 13.33 18.10
N ALA A 266 21.70 12.07 18.17
CA ALA A 266 22.37 11.03 18.93
C ALA A 266 23.80 10.79 18.41
N HIS A 267 23.98 10.74 17.08
CA HIS A 267 25.32 10.64 16.48
C HIS A 267 26.23 11.81 16.87
N GLU A 268 25.69 13.03 16.92
CA GLU A 268 26.45 14.20 17.34
C GLU A 268 26.81 14.17 18.83
N LEU A 269 25.89 13.69 19.69
CA LEU A 269 26.15 13.49 21.11
C LEU A 269 27.21 12.40 21.35
N VAL A 270 27.19 11.31 20.59
CA VAL A 270 28.26 10.29 20.61
C VAL A 270 29.59 10.90 20.24
N ARG A 271 29.64 11.68 19.15
CA ARG A 271 30.86 12.34 18.67
C ARG A 271 31.46 13.29 19.72
N LYS A 272 30.62 13.92 20.53
CA LYS A 272 31.02 14.83 21.61
C LYS A 272 31.27 14.14 22.95
N GLY A 273 31.03 12.82 23.08
CA GLY A 273 31.12 12.12 24.36
C GLY A 273 30.05 12.59 25.37
N GLN A 274 28.84 12.88 24.87
CA GLN A 274 27.73 13.47 25.63
C GLN A 274 26.48 12.59 25.64
N LEU A 275 26.50 11.38 25.04
CA LEU A 275 25.31 10.52 24.95
C LEU A 275 24.92 9.90 26.32
N ASP A 276 25.86 9.79 27.25
CA ASP A 276 25.70 9.22 28.58
C ASP A 276 25.57 10.27 29.71
N THR A 277 25.55 11.55 29.34
CA THR A 277 25.36 12.70 30.23
C THR A 277 23.86 13.08 30.34
N ILE A 278 23.55 14.27 30.87
CA ILE A 278 22.19 14.83 30.90
C ILE A 278 21.75 15.43 29.55
N ASP A 279 22.69 15.62 28.61
CA ASP A 279 22.45 16.31 27.35
C ASP A 279 21.45 15.61 26.39
N PRO A 280 21.29 14.27 26.36
CA PRO A 280 20.23 13.62 25.61
C PRO A 280 18.84 14.02 26.08
N VAL A 281 18.65 14.17 27.40
CA VAL A 281 17.37 14.61 27.99
C VAL A 281 17.07 16.06 27.57
N ARG A 282 18.07 16.94 27.60
CA ARG A 282 17.93 18.34 27.15
C ARG A 282 17.59 18.45 25.66
N ALA A 283 18.26 17.65 24.83
CA ALA A 283 18.01 17.63 23.40
C ALA A 283 16.56 17.19 23.08
N LEU A 284 16.08 16.14 23.77
CA LEU A 284 14.70 15.67 23.64
C LEU A 284 13.65 16.70 24.07
N LEU A 285 13.94 17.50 25.11
CA LEU A 285 13.04 18.58 25.53
C LEU A 285 12.82 19.62 24.44
N GLY A 286 13.81 19.88 23.58
CA GLY A 286 13.65 20.71 22.39
C GLY A 286 12.64 20.16 21.39
N PHE A 287 12.64 18.84 21.20
CA PHE A 287 11.64 18.13 20.37
C PHE A 287 10.26 18.19 21.00
N LEU A 288 10.14 17.89 22.30
CA LEU A 288 8.87 17.90 23.02
C LEU A 288 8.23 19.29 23.02
N ARG A 289 9.01 20.36 23.28
CA ARG A 289 8.54 21.74 23.27
C ARG A 289 7.93 22.16 21.93
N SER A 290 8.56 21.76 20.83
CA SER A 290 8.13 22.14 19.48
C SER A 290 6.82 21.48 19.04
N HIS A 291 6.38 20.42 19.75
CA HIS A 291 5.29 19.55 19.31
C HIS A 291 4.19 19.31 20.35
N ARG A 292 4.36 19.76 21.61
CA ARG A 292 3.43 19.51 22.73
C ARG A 292 1.97 19.91 22.49
N GLU A 293 1.73 20.95 21.70
CA GLU A 293 0.38 21.46 21.40
C GLU A 293 -0.25 20.78 20.17
N ARG A 294 0.49 19.94 19.46
CA ARG A 294 0.12 19.38 18.15
C ARG A 294 0.09 17.85 18.11
N VAL A 295 0.57 17.19 19.16
CA VAL A 295 0.77 15.74 19.21
C VAL A 295 0.21 15.20 20.52
N ALA A 296 -0.50 14.08 20.43
CA ALA A 296 -1.09 13.43 21.59
C ALA A 296 0.01 12.99 22.59
N PRO A 297 -0.20 13.14 23.91
CA PRO A 297 0.80 12.80 24.93
C PRO A 297 1.37 11.39 24.79
N GLU A 298 0.57 10.42 24.36
CA GLU A 298 0.93 9.02 24.17
C GLU A 298 2.01 8.82 23.09
N HIS A 299 2.03 9.67 22.06
CA HIS A 299 3.03 9.60 21.00
C HIS A 299 4.35 10.24 21.46
N LEU A 300 4.28 11.32 22.25
CA LEU A 300 5.45 11.94 22.88
C LEU A 300 6.14 10.96 23.84
N LEU A 301 5.33 10.21 24.60
CA LEU A 301 5.77 9.14 25.48
C LEU A 301 6.54 8.05 24.74
N GLU A 302 5.95 7.55 23.66
CA GLU A 302 6.55 6.49 22.84
C GLU A 302 7.85 6.96 22.19
N PHE A 303 7.91 8.21 21.75
CA PHE A 303 9.13 8.82 21.23
C PHE A 303 10.26 8.85 22.26
N VAL A 304 10.00 9.33 23.48
CA VAL A 304 11.02 9.39 24.55
C VAL A 304 11.55 7.99 24.88
N ARG A 305 10.65 7.01 25.01
CA ARG A 305 11.02 5.60 25.30
C ARG A 305 11.93 5.01 24.24
N ARG A 306 11.69 5.34 22.96
CA ARG A 306 12.47 4.81 21.83
C ARG A 306 13.75 5.59 21.56
N ALA A 307 13.76 6.89 21.80
CA ALA A 307 14.92 7.74 21.55
C ALA A 307 16.04 7.49 22.57
N ILE A 308 15.69 7.33 23.85
CA ILE A 308 16.67 7.16 24.94
C ILE A 308 16.30 6.03 25.92
N PRO A 309 16.14 4.78 25.44
CA PRO A 309 15.72 3.65 26.26
C PRO A 309 16.66 3.34 27.43
N TRP A 310 17.91 3.82 27.38
CA TRP A 310 18.94 3.59 28.41
C TRP A 310 18.94 4.64 29.53
N VAL A 311 18.16 5.72 29.42
CA VAL A 311 18.13 6.77 30.46
C VAL A 311 17.16 6.34 31.56
N SER A 312 17.65 6.30 32.80
CA SER A 312 16.82 5.94 33.94
C SER A 312 15.73 6.99 34.20
N ARG A 313 14.63 6.53 34.83
CA ARG A 313 13.53 7.40 35.25
C ARG A 313 14.00 8.56 36.14
N GLU A 314 14.94 8.30 37.04
CA GLU A 314 15.54 9.32 37.92
C GLU A 314 16.30 10.39 37.12
N ARG A 315 17.11 10.00 36.13
CA ARG A 315 17.81 10.94 35.25
C ARG A 315 16.87 11.75 34.34
N LEU A 316 15.77 11.14 33.90
CA LEU A 316 14.69 11.86 33.21
C LEU A 316 14.10 12.93 34.13
N HIS A 317 13.79 12.58 35.39
CA HIS A 317 13.29 13.52 36.38
C HIS A 317 14.28 14.65 36.69
N GLU A 318 15.58 14.36 36.85
CA GLU A 318 16.61 15.37 37.05
C GLU A 318 16.69 16.36 35.88
N GLY A 319 16.63 15.86 34.64
CA GLY A 319 16.65 16.69 33.43
C GLY A 319 15.39 17.55 33.27
N LEU A 320 14.22 17.01 33.66
CA LEU A 320 12.93 17.72 33.67
C LEU A 320 12.86 18.75 34.79
N ALA A 321 13.38 18.44 35.99
CA ALA A 321 13.42 19.34 37.13
C ALA A 321 14.38 20.53 36.92
N HIS A 322 15.50 20.32 36.22
CA HIS A 322 16.37 21.41 35.76
C HIS A 322 15.70 22.36 34.75
N TRP A 323 14.56 21.95 34.19
CA TRP A 323 13.76 22.72 33.22
C TRP A 323 12.45 23.27 33.82
N ALA A 324 12.04 22.81 35.01
CA ALA A 324 10.84 23.25 35.72
C ALA A 324 11.02 24.66 36.33
N LEU A 325 10.98 25.67 35.45
CA LEU A 325 10.67 27.05 35.80
C LEU A 325 9.34 27.51 35.20
N MET A 326 8.50 26.59 34.68
CA MET A 326 7.17 26.89 34.16
C MET A 326 6.16 25.83 34.64
N ASP A 327 5.14 26.27 35.39
CA ASP A 327 4.19 25.44 36.15
C ASP A 327 3.33 24.47 35.31
N ASP A 328 3.26 24.66 33.99
CA ASP A 328 2.37 23.91 33.08
C ASP A 328 2.94 22.55 32.61
N GLN A 329 4.10 22.11 33.13
CA GLN A 329 4.79 20.89 32.68
C GLN A 329 4.64 19.69 33.63
N LEU A 330 4.10 19.88 34.83
CA LEU A 330 3.87 18.81 35.81
C LEU A 330 2.89 17.74 35.29
N GLU A 331 1.86 18.13 34.52
CA GLU A 331 0.82 17.21 34.04
C GLU A 331 1.34 16.26 32.93
N LEU A 332 2.23 16.75 32.06
CA LEU A 332 2.94 15.90 31.08
C LEU A 332 3.92 14.95 31.80
N ILE A 333 4.58 15.43 32.85
CA ILE A 333 5.47 14.63 33.70
C ILE A 333 4.69 13.54 34.43
N GLU A 334 3.53 13.85 35.00
CA GLU A 334 2.64 12.88 35.65
C GLU A 334 2.06 11.85 34.67
N THR A 335 1.80 12.26 33.43
CA THR A 335 1.39 11.37 32.33
C THR A 335 2.53 10.46 31.87
N LEU A 336 3.79 10.95 31.90
CA LEU A 336 5.01 10.15 31.74
C LEU A 336 5.32 9.21 32.91
N GLN A 337 4.64 9.38 34.05
CA GLN A 337 4.87 8.60 35.27
C GLN A 337 3.91 7.41 35.47
N ARG A 338 2.82 7.31 34.69
CA ARG A 338 1.88 6.16 34.67
C ARG A 338 2.28 5.14 33.60
#